data_AF-A0A4U1IWG0-F1
#
_entry.id   AF-A0A4U1IWG0-F1
#
_cell.length_a   1.000
_cell.length_b   1.000
_cell.length_c   1.000
_cell.angle_alpha   90.00
_cell.angle_beta   90.00
_cell.angle_gamma   90.00
#
_symmetry.space_group_name_H-M   'P 1'
#
loop_
_entity.id
_entity.type
_entity.pdbx_description
1 polymer ?
#
loop_
_entity_poly.entity_id
_entity_poly.type
_entity_poly.pdbx_seq_one_letter_code
_entity_poly.pdbx_strand_id
1 'polypeptide(L)'
;MSQWNPHDRPPPHDAPVHDRLRRDPPARTQPIRDMPLIFRSPPERRPEPSPAPNGFSTPNGRPSLETGVSTAYRVYDEYMRRGRDAARGFGGSWNEVGPLSYGDMARRAMRYWSDALGMMFDFAGPMGFMPQGRAPQSPYAPPYGGYDPRAAYASQSRYEPPPPYGRPEPPPPYGRYEPPPRERYEPPPQGAYAPPPRERYEPPPFEGPRAPPWTSRGPGPAAPAPPPRPPLEPSAREPGIALRFDVHLGRAAEVRLHLGPGAAGKPLVAPALAALDVEGAPPLEGVRLSNDGAIGITLQIPPEQPAGTYSGVVIDEASRSPVGRVTVTLKA
;
A
#
# COMPACT_ATOMS: atom_id res chain seq x y z
N MET A 1 14.61 -42.80 53.84
CA MET A 1 14.59 -42.15 52.51
C MET A 1 13.95 -43.11 51.52
N SER A 2 12.63 -43.04 51.36
CA SER A 2 11.89 -43.93 50.46
C SER A 2 12.01 -43.41 49.03
N GLN A 3 12.52 -44.26 48.13
CA GLN A 3 12.65 -43.97 46.70
C GLN A 3 11.26 -43.88 46.07
N TRP A 4 11.00 -42.77 45.39
CA TRP A 4 9.78 -42.52 44.63
C TRP A 4 9.82 -43.36 43.34
N ASN A 5 8.87 -44.28 43.19
CA ASN A 5 8.81 -45.21 42.05
C ASN A 5 7.94 -44.59 40.93
N PRO A 6 8.50 -44.27 39.75
CA PRO A 6 7.78 -43.56 38.67
C PRO A 6 6.64 -44.36 38.01
N HIS A 7 6.42 -45.62 38.41
CA HIS A 7 5.39 -46.49 37.85
C HIS A 7 4.01 -46.41 38.54
N ASP A 8 3.87 -45.72 39.68
CA ASP A 8 2.58 -45.56 40.37
C ASP A 8 1.77 -44.34 39.89
N ARG A 9 1.79 -44.02 38.60
CA ARG A 9 0.84 -43.03 38.05
C ARG A 9 -0.52 -43.70 37.84
N PRO A 10 -1.58 -43.24 38.51
CA PRO A 10 -2.92 -43.71 38.20
C PRO A 10 -3.27 -43.40 36.74
N PRO A 11 -4.03 -44.27 36.05
CA PRO A 11 -4.44 -44.01 34.68
C PRO A 11 -5.24 -42.69 34.61
N PRO A 12 -5.06 -41.88 33.55
CA PRO A 12 -5.81 -40.65 33.40
C PRO A 12 -7.30 -40.96 33.33
N HIS A 13 -8.08 -40.37 34.23
CA HIS A 13 -9.54 -40.41 34.16
C HIS A 13 -9.98 -39.77 32.84
N ASP A 14 -10.80 -40.50 32.08
CA ASP A 14 -11.40 -40.03 30.84
C ASP A 14 -12.05 -38.66 31.05
N ALA A 15 -11.46 -37.63 30.44
CA ALA A 15 -12.03 -36.29 30.46
C ALA A 15 -13.39 -36.33 29.74
N PRO A 16 -14.45 -35.73 30.30
CA PRO A 16 -15.75 -35.71 29.65
C PRO A 16 -15.61 -35.01 28.30
N VAL A 17 -16.02 -35.71 27.24
CA VAL A 17 -16.11 -35.17 25.88
C VAL A 17 -17.09 -34.00 25.94
N HIS A 18 -16.58 -32.78 25.99
CA HIS A 18 -17.39 -31.58 25.88
C HIS A 18 -17.95 -31.55 24.47
N ASP A 19 -19.20 -31.99 24.36
CA ASP A 19 -20.01 -31.89 23.16
C ASP A 19 -20.03 -30.43 22.74
N ARG A 20 -19.33 -30.13 21.63
CA ARG A 20 -19.16 -28.76 21.16
C ARG A 20 -20.54 -28.24 20.80
N LEU A 21 -21.07 -27.32 21.61
CA LEU A 21 -22.30 -26.57 21.37
C LEU A 21 -22.35 -26.09 19.90
N ARG A 22 -23.00 -26.87 19.04
CA ARG A 22 -23.30 -26.48 17.67
C ARG A 22 -24.40 -25.45 17.77
N ARG A 23 -24.05 -24.19 17.55
CA ARG A 23 -25.05 -23.14 17.33
C ARG A 23 -25.70 -23.37 15.99
N ASP A 24 -27.02 -23.39 15.96
CA ASP A 24 -27.76 -23.44 14.72
C ASP A 24 -27.41 -22.21 13.86
N PRO A 25 -27.22 -22.39 12.54
CA PRO A 25 -26.93 -21.28 11.66
C PRO A 25 -28.11 -20.29 11.68
N PRO A 26 -27.85 -18.98 11.80
CA PRO A 26 -28.91 -17.99 11.87
C PRO A 26 -29.77 -18.04 10.61
N ALA A 27 -31.09 -17.99 10.79
CA ALA A 27 -32.04 -17.95 9.69
C ALA A 27 -31.75 -16.74 8.79
N ARG A 28 -31.54 -16.99 7.51
CA ARG A 28 -31.30 -15.94 6.50
C ARG A 28 -32.60 -15.17 6.27
N THR A 29 -32.71 -13.97 6.82
CA THR A 29 -33.91 -13.12 6.69
C THR A 29 -33.85 -12.12 5.53
N GLN A 30 -32.78 -12.13 4.72
CA GLN A 30 -32.60 -11.21 3.60
C GLN A 30 -32.15 -11.96 2.35
N PRO A 31 -32.69 -11.61 1.15
CA PRO A 31 -32.21 -12.16 -0.11
C PRO A 31 -30.76 -11.74 -0.35
N ILE A 32 -29.95 -12.67 -0.87
CA ILE A 32 -28.54 -12.43 -1.23
C ILE A 32 -28.52 -11.28 -2.24
N ARG A 33 -27.98 -10.14 -1.84
CA ARG A 33 -27.77 -9.02 -2.76
C ARG A 33 -26.64 -9.43 -3.71
N ASP A 34 -26.97 -9.57 -4.99
CA ASP A 34 -26.01 -9.79 -6.05
C ASP A 34 -25.01 -8.60 -6.09
N MET A 35 -23.73 -8.90 -5.85
CA MET A 35 -22.64 -7.92 -5.81
C MET A 35 -22.15 -7.32 -7.16
N PRO A 36 -22.57 -7.73 -8.38
CA PRO A 36 -21.97 -7.15 -9.59
C PRO A 36 -22.52 -5.76 -9.97
N LEU A 37 -23.47 -5.20 -9.23
CA LEU A 37 -24.07 -3.89 -9.55
C LEU A 37 -23.41 -2.69 -8.87
N ILE A 38 -22.52 -2.89 -7.89
CA ILE A 38 -21.87 -1.80 -7.14
C ILE A 38 -20.77 -1.11 -7.97
N PHE A 39 -20.25 -1.74 -9.02
CA PHE A 39 -19.19 -1.18 -9.88
C PHE A 39 -19.69 -0.41 -11.13
N ARG A 40 -20.96 -0.03 -11.20
CA ARG A 40 -21.42 0.91 -12.24
C ARG A 40 -21.18 2.35 -11.79
N SER A 41 -20.17 2.99 -12.37
CA SER A 41 -19.96 4.44 -12.27
C SER A 41 -21.22 5.21 -12.71
N PRO A 42 -21.56 6.33 -12.05
CA PRO A 42 -22.65 7.20 -12.51
C PRO A 42 -22.34 7.75 -13.91
N PRO A 43 -23.37 8.03 -14.75
CA PRO A 43 -23.14 8.61 -16.07
C PRO A 43 -22.54 10.01 -15.92
N GLU A 44 -21.28 10.15 -16.32
CA GLU A 44 -20.63 11.46 -16.47
C GLU A 44 -21.44 12.33 -17.45
N ARG A 45 -21.62 13.60 -17.09
CA ARG A 45 -22.15 14.62 -17.99
C ARG A 45 -21.30 14.66 -19.25
N ARG A 46 -21.96 14.44 -20.40
CA ARG A 46 -21.38 14.59 -21.74
C ARG A 46 -20.69 15.95 -21.89
N PRO A 47 -19.37 16.01 -22.15
CA PRO A 47 -18.79 17.16 -22.83
C PRO A 47 -19.29 17.21 -24.28
N GLU A 48 -19.49 18.43 -24.79
CA GLU A 48 -19.89 18.69 -26.18
C GLU A 48 -19.00 17.97 -27.20
N PRO A 49 -19.58 17.50 -28.33
CA PRO A 49 -18.85 16.77 -29.33
C PRO A 49 -17.87 17.67 -30.09
N SER A 50 -16.57 17.48 -29.85
CA SER A 50 -15.55 17.86 -30.84
C SER A 50 -15.72 17.01 -32.11
N PRO A 51 -15.55 17.59 -33.32
CA PRO A 51 -15.71 16.86 -34.57
C PRO A 51 -14.66 15.74 -34.67
N ALA A 52 -15.14 14.49 -34.69
CA ALA A 52 -14.30 13.32 -34.80
C ALA A 52 -13.69 13.20 -36.20
N PRO A 53 -12.43 12.74 -36.32
CA PRO A 53 -11.88 12.26 -37.58
C PRO A 53 -12.58 10.97 -37.99
N ASN A 54 -12.94 10.89 -39.27
CA ASN A 54 -13.60 9.75 -39.88
C ASN A 54 -12.81 8.44 -39.70
N GLY A 55 -13.48 7.39 -39.24
CA GLY A 55 -13.08 6.01 -39.57
C GLY A 55 -13.42 4.96 -38.51
N PHE A 56 -14.24 4.00 -38.94
CA PHE A 56 -14.50 2.68 -38.34
C PHE A 56 -15.45 2.58 -37.14
N SER A 57 -16.75 2.64 -37.48
CA SER A 57 -17.80 1.95 -36.73
C SER A 57 -18.28 0.76 -37.54
N THR A 58 -18.06 -0.47 -37.07
CA THR A 58 -18.83 -1.65 -37.54
C THR A 58 -20.13 -1.75 -36.74
N PRO A 59 -21.31 -1.76 -37.39
CA PRO A 59 -22.58 -1.86 -36.71
C PRO A 59 -22.94 -3.35 -36.52
N ASN A 60 -22.71 -3.86 -35.31
CA ASN A 60 -23.11 -5.16 -34.72
C ASN A 60 -21.88 -5.69 -33.95
N GLY A 61 -21.79 -5.67 -32.63
CA GLY A 61 -22.83 -6.05 -31.68
C GLY A 61 -22.38 -7.23 -30.81
N ARG A 62 -21.11 -7.22 -30.38
CA ARG A 62 -20.49 -7.89 -29.21
C ARG A 62 -18.97 -7.67 -29.33
N PRO A 63 -18.25 -7.16 -28.31
CA PRO A 63 -16.80 -7.20 -28.35
C PRO A 63 -16.42 -8.68 -28.53
N SER A 64 -15.74 -8.99 -29.63
CA SER A 64 -15.26 -10.35 -29.89
C SER A 64 -14.47 -10.80 -28.67
N LEU A 65 -14.70 -12.04 -28.23
CA LEU A 65 -14.00 -12.65 -27.10
C LEU A 65 -12.46 -12.50 -27.26
N GLU A 66 -12.01 -12.48 -28.52
CA GLU A 66 -10.65 -12.15 -28.94
C GLU A 66 -10.14 -10.78 -28.47
N THR A 67 -10.97 -9.72 -28.50
CA THR A 67 -10.60 -8.38 -28.01
C THR A 67 -10.49 -8.35 -26.48
N GLY A 68 -11.34 -9.11 -25.79
CA GLY A 68 -11.24 -9.29 -24.34
C GLY A 68 -9.95 -10.01 -23.95
N VAL A 69 -9.63 -11.10 -24.67
CA VAL A 69 -8.41 -11.88 -24.47
C VAL A 69 -7.16 -11.05 -24.80
N SER A 70 -7.14 -10.30 -25.90
CA SER A 70 -6.01 -9.44 -26.25
C SER A 70 -5.78 -8.34 -25.22
N THR A 71 -6.85 -7.79 -24.66
CA THR A 71 -6.76 -6.77 -23.59
C THR A 71 -6.22 -7.38 -22.31
N ALA A 72 -6.67 -8.60 -21.94
CA ALA A 72 -6.18 -9.30 -20.75
C ALA A 72 -4.68 -9.61 -20.86
N TYR A 73 -4.21 -10.12 -22.01
CA TYR A 73 -2.78 -10.36 -22.22
C TYR A 73 -1.96 -9.07 -22.19
N ARG A 74 -2.47 -7.97 -22.75
CA ARG A 74 -1.79 -6.67 -22.69
C ARG A 74 -1.64 -6.15 -21.26
N VAL A 75 -2.67 -6.31 -20.42
CA VAL A 75 -2.60 -5.95 -19.00
C VAL A 75 -1.59 -6.84 -18.27
N TYR A 76 -1.57 -8.13 -18.56
CA TYR A 76 -0.60 -9.06 -17.97
C TYR A 76 0.84 -8.73 -18.35
N ASP A 77 1.10 -8.43 -19.63
CA ASP A 77 2.42 -8.03 -20.12
C ASP A 77 2.88 -6.71 -19.49
N GLU A 78 1.98 -5.73 -19.37
CA GLU A 78 2.25 -4.45 -18.69
C GLU A 78 2.63 -4.69 -17.22
N TYR A 79 1.93 -5.59 -16.54
CA TYR A 79 2.20 -5.95 -15.15
C TYR A 79 3.54 -6.68 -15.00
N MET A 80 3.85 -7.63 -15.88
CA MET A 80 5.13 -8.36 -15.89
C MET A 80 6.31 -7.46 -16.27
N ARG A 81 6.08 -6.45 -17.11
CA ARG A 81 7.07 -5.41 -17.41
C ARG A 81 7.35 -4.55 -16.18
N ARG A 82 6.30 -4.01 -15.53
CA ARG A 82 6.45 -3.24 -14.28
C ARG A 82 7.10 -4.06 -13.17
N GLY A 83 6.75 -5.34 -13.03
CA GLY A 83 7.36 -6.26 -12.07
C GLY A 83 8.86 -6.46 -12.33
N ARG A 84 9.26 -6.62 -13.60
CA ARG A 84 10.69 -6.70 -13.96
C ARG A 84 11.45 -5.41 -13.72
N ASP A 85 10.84 -4.27 -14.02
CA ASP A 85 11.47 -2.96 -13.78
C ASP A 85 11.63 -2.68 -12.27
N ALA A 86 10.61 -3.03 -11.47
CA ALA A 86 10.70 -2.99 -10.02
C ALA A 86 11.76 -3.96 -9.47
N ALA A 87 11.83 -5.20 -9.99
CA ALA A 87 12.83 -6.18 -9.59
C ALA A 87 14.25 -5.76 -9.97
N ARG A 88 14.45 -5.06 -11.10
CA ARG A 88 15.75 -4.47 -11.47
C ARG A 88 16.12 -3.31 -10.55
N GLY A 89 15.16 -2.45 -10.21
CA GLY A 89 15.37 -1.39 -9.21
C GLY A 89 15.70 -1.96 -7.83
N PHE A 90 15.11 -3.10 -7.47
CA PHE A 90 15.38 -3.78 -6.21
C PHE A 90 16.72 -4.54 -6.23
N GLY A 91 17.08 -5.17 -7.35
CA GLY A 91 18.28 -6.00 -7.52
C GLY A 91 19.59 -5.23 -7.68
N GLY A 92 19.55 -3.97 -8.13
CA GLY A 92 20.75 -3.13 -8.30
C GLY A 92 21.44 -2.73 -6.98
N SER A 93 20.77 -2.84 -5.84
CA SER A 93 21.30 -2.46 -4.51
C SER A 93 21.92 -3.61 -3.71
N TRP A 94 21.92 -4.85 -4.23
CA TRP A 94 22.34 -6.04 -3.46
C TRP A 94 23.84 -6.36 -3.53
N ASN A 95 24.61 -5.71 -4.39
CA ASN A 95 26.04 -6.02 -4.53
C ASN A 95 26.94 -5.34 -3.49
N GLU A 96 26.40 -4.45 -2.64
CA GLU A 96 27.22 -3.66 -1.70
C GLU A 96 26.85 -3.89 -0.22
N VAL A 97 25.89 -4.78 0.07
CA VAL A 97 25.55 -5.16 1.45
C VAL A 97 25.96 -6.62 1.64
N GLY A 98 26.90 -6.86 2.55
CA GLY A 98 27.43 -8.18 2.88
C GLY A 98 26.34 -9.20 3.27
N PRO A 99 26.71 -10.48 3.50
CA PRO A 99 25.77 -11.58 3.69
C PRO A 99 24.75 -11.23 4.80
N LEU A 100 23.53 -10.91 4.38
CA LEU A 100 22.44 -10.56 5.28
C LEU A 100 22.04 -11.79 6.09
N SER A 101 22.12 -11.65 7.41
CA SER A 101 21.62 -12.63 8.36
C SER A 101 20.14 -12.89 8.09
N TYR A 102 19.74 -14.17 8.07
CA TYR A 102 18.35 -14.60 7.94
C TYR A 102 17.43 -13.93 8.98
N GLY A 103 17.98 -13.54 10.13
CA GLY A 103 17.28 -12.79 11.18
C GLY A 103 16.92 -11.36 10.78
N ASP A 104 17.76 -10.67 10.02
CA ASP A 104 17.48 -9.31 9.55
C ASP A 104 16.46 -9.31 8.41
N MET A 105 16.48 -10.34 7.58
CA MET A 105 15.45 -10.57 6.56
C MET A 105 14.08 -10.81 7.21
N ALA A 106 14.01 -11.63 8.26
CA ALA A 106 12.77 -11.89 8.99
C ALA A 106 12.24 -10.63 9.72
N ARG A 107 13.12 -9.83 10.34
CA ARG A 107 12.70 -8.56 10.99
C ARG A 107 12.23 -7.52 9.98
N ARG A 108 12.89 -7.42 8.83
CA ARG A 108 12.48 -6.51 7.75
C ARG A 108 11.15 -6.96 7.12
N ALA A 109 10.96 -8.27 6.95
CA ALA A 109 9.69 -8.84 6.48
C ALA A 109 8.54 -8.59 7.48
N MET A 110 8.78 -8.76 8.78
CA MET A 110 7.78 -8.49 9.82
C MET A 110 7.42 -7.00 9.90
N ARG A 111 8.38 -6.07 9.74
CA ARG A 111 8.07 -4.63 9.64
C ARG A 111 7.27 -4.28 8.38
N TYR A 112 7.60 -4.90 7.26
CA TYR A 112 6.83 -4.70 6.03
C TYR A 112 5.39 -5.21 6.17
N TRP A 113 5.21 -6.33 6.87
CA TRP A 113 3.89 -6.87 7.19
C TRP A 113 3.12 -6.01 8.20
N SER A 114 3.79 -5.46 9.23
CA SER A 114 3.13 -4.56 10.19
C SER A 114 2.68 -3.26 9.54
N ASP A 115 3.50 -2.68 8.66
CA ASP A 115 3.15 -1.44 7.94
C ASP A 115 2.00 -1.68 6.96
N ALA A 116 2.00 -2.82 6.25
CA ALA A 116 0.91 -3.20 5.35
C ALA A 116 -0.39 -3.46 6.11
N LEU A 117 -0.34 -4.11 7.27
CA LEU A 117 -1.51 -4.31 8.14
C LEU A 117 -2.01 -2.98 8.70
N GLY A 118 -1.11 -2.08 9.12
CA GLY A 118 -1.48 -0.74 9.59
C GLY A 118 -2.25 0.05 8.53
N MET A 119 -1.74 0.09 7.29
CA MET A 119 -2.46 0.70 6.17
C MET A 119 -3.81 0.02 5.88
N MET A 120 -3.89 -1.31 6.02
CA MET A 120 -5.15 -2.04 5.82
C MET A 120 -6.18 -1.73 6.91
N PHE A 121 -5.75 -1.56 8.17
CA PHE A 121 -6.64 -1.16 9.26
C PHE A 121 -7.06 0.31 9.14
N ASP A 122 -6.18 1.21 8.70
CA ASP A 122 -6.53 2.60 8.38
C ASP A 122 -7.48 2.69 7.18
N PHE A 123 -7.36 1.79 6.20
CA PHE A 123 -8.30 1.69 5.08
C PHE A 123 -9.65 1.06 5.49
N ALA A 124 -9.65 0.22 6.53
CA ALA A 124 -10.84 -0.48 7.03
C ALA A 124 -11.57 0.26 8.18
N GLY A 125 -11.02 1.36 8.71
CA GLY A 125 -11.68 2.22 9.70
C GLY A 125 -11.98 3.63 9.15
N PRO A 126 -13.05 4.34 9.58
CA PRO A 126 -14.28 3.94 10.23
C PRO A 126 -15.46 4.10 9.25
N MET A 127 -15.88 3.02 8.58
CA MET A 127 -17.16 3.00 7.84
C MET A 127 -18.39 2.80 8.75
N GLY A 128 -18.30 3.16 10.04
CA GLY A 128 -19.43 3.01 10.95
C GLY A 128 -19.27 3.79 12.25
N PHE A 129 -19.67 5.07 12.25
CA PHE A 129 -20.29 5.76 13.39
C PHE A 129 -21.15 6.91 12.86
N MET A 130 -22.32 7.08 13.45
CA MET A 130 -23.52 7.80 12.96
C MET A 130 -23.32 9.25 12.50
N PRO A 131 -24.15 9.76 11.55
CA PRO A 131 -24.18 11.18 11.24
C PRO A 131 -24.83 11.97 12.37
N GLN A 132 -24.07 12.89 13.00
CA GLN A 132 -24.66 13.97 13.78
C GLN A 132 -25.47 14.86 12.84
N GLY A 133 -26.77 14.95 13.11
CA GLY A 133 -27.72 15.78 12.37
C GLY A 133 -27.32 17.25 12.42
N ARG A 134 -26.82 17.77 11.30
CA ARG A 134 -26.70 19.19 11.04
C ARG A 134 -28.05 19.66 10.47
N ALA A 135 -28.80 20.39 11.29
CA ALA A 135 -30.09 20.96 10.88
C ALA A 135 -29.90 21.90 9.66
N PRO A 136 -30.82 21.87 8.67
CA PRO A 136 -30.78 22.78 7.54
C PRO A 136 -31.05 24.21 8.00
N GLN A 137 -30.19 25.14 7.60
CA GLN A 137 -30.44 26.57 7.74
C GLN A 137 -31.64 26.93 6.85
N SER A 138 -32.73 27.38 7.47
CA SER A 138 -33.91 27.91 6.79
C SER A 138 -33.65 29.38 6.39
N PRO A 139 -33.92 29.80 5.14
CA PRO A 139 -33.63 31.15 4.65
C PRO A 139 -34.75 32.19 4.88
N TYR A 140 -35.64 32.01 5.86
CA TYR A 140 -36.74 32.96 6.11
C TYR A 140 -36.48 33.84 7.34
N ALA A 141 -36.06 35.08 7.09
CA ALA A 141 -36.09 36.18 8.06
C ALA A 141 -37.32 37.07 7.77
N PRO A 142 -38.31 37.17 8.68
CA PRO A 142 -39.34 38.21 8.59
C PRO A 142 -38.81 39.56 9.13
N PRO A 143 -39.34 40.69 8.64
CA PRO A 143 -38.90 42.02 9.04
C PRO A 143 -39.59 42.48 10.34
N TYR A 144 -38.79 43.06 11.23
CA TYR A 144 -39.07 44.04 12.28
C TYR A 144 -40.40 43.98 13.06
N GLY A 145 -40.30 43.64 14.34
CA GLY A 145 -41.20 44.06 15.42
C GLY A 145 -40.39 44.18 16.71
N GLY A 146 -40.50 45.32 17.41
CA GLY A 146 -39.57 45.79 18.43
C GLY A 146 -39.23 44.79 19.54
N TYR A 147 -37.93 44.55 19.71
CA TYR A 147 -37.38 43.79 20.82
C TYR A 147 -37.04 44.74 21.97
N ASP A 148 -37.71 44.58 23.11
CA ASP A 148 -37.31 45.20 24.38
C ASP A 148 -36.21 44.33 25.01
N PRO A 149 -34.96 44.81 25.12
CA PRO A 149 -33.83 44.02 25.62
C PRO A 149 -33.91 43.71 27.12
N ARG A 150 -34.91 44.21 27.87
CA ARG A 150 -35.03 43.94 29.32
C ARG A 150 -35.90 42.74 29.67
N ALA A 151 -36.72 42.22 28.76
CA ALA A 151 -37.58 41.06 29.04
C ALA A 151 -36.87 39.69 28.86
N ALA A 152 -35.70 39.65 28.22
CA ALA A 152 -35.04 38.39 27.83
C ALA A 152 -34.15 37.74 28.92
N TYR A 153 -34.02 38.34 30.10
CA TYR A 153 -33.20 37.78 31.20
C TYR A 153 -33.99 36.97 32.24
N ALA A 154 -35.32 36.89 32.13
CA ALA A 154 -36.16 36.23 33.14
C ALA A 154 -36.44 34.73 32.90
N SER A 155 -35.87 34.13 31.83
CA SER A 155 -36.15 32.74 31.45
C SER A 155 -34.90 31.85 31.32
N GLN A 156 -33.79 32.19 32.00
CA GLN A 156 -32.65 31.29 32.20
C GLN A 156 -32.89 30.26 33.33
N SER A 157 -34.12 29.79 33.46
CA SER A 157 -34.52 28.80 34.46
C SER A 157 -34.22 27.39 33.93
N ARG A 158 -33.30 26.72 34.64
CA ARG A 158 -33.02 25.27 34.64
C ARG A 158 -32.20 24.73 33.46
N TYR A 159 -30.93 25.10 33.45
CA TYR A 159 -29.91 24.13 33.02
C TYR A 159 -29.71 23.16 34.20
N GLU A 160 -30.33 21.98 34.14
CA GLU A 160 -29.94 20.88 35.01
C GLU A 160 -28.55 20.41 34.54
N PRO A 161 -27.51 20.46 35.40
CA PRO A 161 -26.22 19.88 35.03
C PRO A 161 -26.43 18.40 34.72
N PRO A 162 -25.81 17.86 33.65
CA PRO A 162 -25.87 16.43 33.37
C PRO A 162 -25.41 15.67 34.64
N PRO A 163 -26.06 14.55 34.98
CA PRO A 163 -25.67 13.76 36.13
C PRO A 163 -24.17 13.45 36.03
N PRO A 164 -23.41 13.54 37.13
CA PRO A 164 -21.99 13.26 37.12
C PRO A 164 -21.78 11.89 36.49
N TYR A 165 -20.99 11.83 35.41
CA TYR A 165 -20.63 10.60 34.76
C TYR A 165 -20.23 9.58 35.82
N GLY A 166 -20.97 8.48 35.87
CA GLY A 166 -20.72 7.39 36.80
C GLY A 166 -19.24 7.04 36.77
N ARG A 167 -18.65 6.93 37.96
CA ARG A 167 -17.26 6.53 38.16
C ARG A 167 -16.98 5.31 37.27
N PRO A 168 -16.00 5.35 36.36
CA PRO A 168 -15.69 4.21 35.51
C PRO A 168 -15.49 3.00 36.40
N GLU A 169 -16.30 1.96 36.24
CA GLU A 169 -16.08 0.70 36.92
C GLU A 169 -14.67 0.22 36.52
N PRO A 170 -13.84 -0.20 37.49
CA PRO A 170 -12.52 -0.73 37.18
C PRO A 170 -12.70 -1.89 36.19
N PRO A 171 -11.84 -1.98 35.15
CA PRO A 171 -11.91 -3.09 34.22
C PRO A 171 -11.84 -4.41 35.01
N PRO A 172 -12.61 -5.45 34.61
CA PRO A 172 -12.53 -6.73 35.26
C PRO A 172 -11.06 -7.18 35.30
N PRO A 173 -10.59 -7.77 36.41
CA PRO A 173 -9.21 -8.22 36.52
C PRO A 173 -8.92 -9.09 35.32
N TYR A 174 -7.91 -8.71 34.53
CA TYR A 174 -7.46 -9.48 33.38
C TYR A 174 -7.30 -10.92 33.82
N GLY A 175 -8.16 -11.79 33.30
CA GLY A 175 -8.07 -13.22 33.55
C GLY A 175 -6.64 -13.63 33.26
N ARG A 176 -5.99 -14.22 34.27
CA ARG A 176 -4.60 -14.67 34.22
C ARG A 176 -4.47 -15.57 32.99
N TYR A 177 -3.93 -15.02 31.91
CA TYR A 177 -3.70 -15.76 30.68
C TYR A 177 -2.58 -16.73 31.00
N GLU A 178 -2.93 -17.96 31.36
CA GLU A 178 -1.96 -19.03 31.45
C GLU A 178 -1.51 -19.32 30.02
N PRO A 179 -0.24 -19.05 29.68
CA PRO A 179 0.27 -19.37 28.37
C PRO A 179 0.02 -20.88 28.14
N PRO A 180 -0.42 -21.28 26.95
CA PRO A 180 -0.65 -22.68 26.65
C PRO A 180 0.61 -23.48 27.04
N PRO A 181 0.45 -24.68 27.62
CA PRO A 181 1.59 -25.51 27.99
C PRO A 181 2.48 -25.62 26.76
N ARG A 182 3.78 -25.34 26.95
CA ARG A 182 4.78 -25.55 25.92
C ARG A 182 4.82 -27.05 25.66
N GLU A 183 3.96 -27.53 24.77
CA GLU A 183 4.15 -28.80 24.11
C GLU A 183 5.57 -28.75 23.59
N ARG A 184 6.43 -29.61 24.13
CA ARG A 184 7.82 -29.70 23.73
C ARG A 184 7.78 -29.97 22.24
N TYR A 185 8.07 -28.94 21.46
CA TYR A 185 8.33 -29.07 20.05
C TYR A 185 9.61 -29.89 19.96
N GLU A 186 9.47 -31.20 19.91
CA GLU A 186 10.56 -32.09 19.57
C GLU A 186 10.87 -31.80 18.10
N PRO A 187 12.03 -31.20 17.79
CA PRO A 187 12.40 -31.02 16.40
C PRO A 187 12.35 -32.39 15.73
N PRO A 188 11.80 -32.49 14.50
CA PRO A 188 11.75 -33.76 13.81
C PRO A 188 13.14 -34.39 13.80
N PRO A 189 13.26 -35.71 14.00
CA PRO A 189 14.54 -36.38 13.98
C PRO A 189 15.25 -35.95 12.71
N GLN A 190 16.49 -35.47 12.86
CA GLN A 190 17.37 -35.08 11.76
C GLN A 190 17.79 -36.34 11.00
N GLY A 191 16.82 -37.01 10.38
CA GLY A 191 17.03 -38.08 9.44
C GLY A 191 17.72 -37.47 8.23
N ALA A 192 18.89 -38.00 7.93
CA ALA A 192 19.75 -37.62 6.84
C ALA A 192 18.95 -37.39 5.54
N TYR A 193 18.67 -36.13 5.24
CA TYR A 193 18.40 -35.73 3.87
C TYR A 193 19.72 -35.93 3.11
N ALA A 194 19.93 -37.14 2.61
CA ALA A 194 20.90 -37.36 1.55
C ALA A 194 20.48 -36.42 0.42
N PRO A 195 21.33 -35.46 0.03
CA PRO A 195 21.02 -34.61 -1.11
C PRO A 195 20.72 -35.54 -2.30
N PRO A 196 19.68 -35.25 -3.10
CA PRO A 196 19.38 -36.07 -4.26
C PRO A 196 20.66 -36.23 -5.10
N PRO A 197 20.93 -37.43 -5.63
CA PRO A 197 22.12 -37.66 -6.43
C PRO A 197 22.19 -36.59 -7.51
N ARG A 198 23.34 -35.93 -7.62
CA ARG A 198 23.63 -35.01 -8.72
C ARG A 198 23.75 -35.85 -9.99
N GLU A 199 22.63 -36.32 -10.50
CA GLU A 199 22.54 -36.75 -11.88
C GLU A 199 22.95 -35.54 -12.69
N ARG A 200 24.13 -35.63 -13.33
CA ARG A 200 24.60 -34.65 -14.29
C ARG A 200 23.51 -34.55 -15.34
N TYR A 201 22.70 -33.51 -15.24
CA TYR A 201 21.82 -33.12 -16.31
C TYR A 201 22.72 -32.65 -17.45
N GLU A 202 23.12 -33.59 -18.30
CA GLU A 202 23.70 -33.26 -19.59
C GLU A 202 22.53 -32.74 -20.44
N PRO A 203 22.47 -31.44 -20.74
CA PRO A 203 21.42 -30.92 -21.60
C PRO A 203 21.50 -31.69 -22.92
N PRO A 204 20.36 -32.16 -23.46
CA PRO A 204 20.37 -32.87 -24.73
C PRO A 204 21.05 -32.00 -25.79
N PRO A 205 21.81 -32.60 -26.72
CA PRO A 205 22.45 -31.85 -27.78
C PRO A 205 21.38 -31.02 -28.49
N PHE A 206 21.55 -29.70 -28.47
CA PHE A 206 20.65 -28.78 -29.14
C PHE A 206 20.79 -29.00 -30.64
N GLU A 207 19.94 -29.86 -31.20
CA GLU A 207 19.72 -29.94 -32.64
C GLU A 207 19.05 -28.63 -33.06
N GLY A 208 19.88 -27.65 -33.42
CA GLY A 208 19.40 -26.40 -33.98
C GLY A 208 18.47 -26.68 -35.15
N PRO A 209 17.37 -25.92 -35.29
CA PRO A 209 16.40 -26.16 -36.36
C PRO A 209 17.11 -26.15 -37.71
N ARG A 210 17.10 -27.29 -38.40
CA ARG A 210 17.58 -27.40 -39.78
C ARG A 210 16.85 -26.34 -40.60
N ALA A 211 17.60 -25.39 -41.14
CA ALA A 211 17.07 -24.38 -42.05
C ALA A 211 16.33 -25.11 -43.18
N PRO A 212 15.06 -24.76 -43.46
CA PRO A 212 14.29 -25.47 -44.46
C PRO A 212 14.89 -25.25 -45.86
N PRO A 213 14.82 -26.25 -46.76
CA PRO A 213 15.64 -26.33 -47.99
C PRO A 213 15.31 -25.32 -49.10
N TRP A 214 14.46 -24.32 -48.86
CA TRP A 214 13.97 -23.38 -49.86
C TRP A 214 14.59 -21.97 -49.79
N THR A 215 15.66 -21.77 -49.01
CA THR A 215 16.33 -20.46 -48.90
C THR A 215 17.31 -20.15 -50.03
N SER A 216 17.39 -20.97 -51.08
CA SER A 216 18.09 -20.62 -52.33
C SER A 216 17.24 -19.66 -53.17
N ARG A 217 16.93 -18.48 -52.61
CA ARG A 217 16.31 -17.38 -53.33
C ARG A 217 17.43 -16.70 -54.13
N GLY A 218 17.43 -16.90 -55.44
CA GLY A 218 18.35 -16.22 -56.38
C GLY A 218 18.28 -14.69 -56.23
N PRO A 219 19.21 -13.95 -56.88
CA PRO A 219 19.30 -12.49 -56.77
C PRO A 219 17.98 -11.86 -57.21
N GLY A 220 17.14 -11.52 -56.22
CA GLY A 220 15.87 -10.86 -56.46
C GLY A 220 16.11 -9.43 -56.95
N PRO A 221 15.16 -8.87 -57.72
CA PRO A 221 15.26 -7.49 -58.20
C PRO A 221 15.50 -6.56 -57.01
N ALA A 222 16.41 -5.61 -57.20
CA ALA A 222 16.81 -4.64 -56.18
C ALA A 222 15.56 -4.07 -55.49
N ALA A 223 15.45 -4.28 -54.18
CA ALA A 223 14.35 -3.77 -53.40
C ALA A 223 14.26 -2.24 -53.64
N PRO A 224 13.06 -1.70 -53.93
CA PRO A 224 12.90 -0.26 -54.11
C PRO A 224 13.45 0.45 -52.88
N ALA A 225 14.19 1.54 -53.11
CA ALA A 225 14.80 2.31 -52.04
C ALA A 225 13.75 2.61 -50.96
N PRO A 226 14.06 2.36 -49.68
CA PRO A 226 13.11 2.64 -48.61
C PRO A 226 12.69 4.11 -48.71
N PRO A 227 11.39 4.42 -48.51
CA PRO A 227 10.93 5.79 -48.57
C PRO A 227 11.76 6.66 -47.61
N PRO A 228 12.04 7.93 -47.97
CA PRO A 228 12.79 8.82 -47.11
C PRO A 228 12.12 8.84 -45.74
N ARG A 229 12.90 8.55 -44.68
CA ARG A 229 12.38 8.61 -43.31
C ARG A 229 11.79 10.02 -43.12
N PRO A 230 10.54 10.14 -42.64
CA PRO A 230 10.03 11.45 -42.30
C PRO A 230 11.01 12.10 -41.32
N PRO A 231 11.24 13.43 -41.43
CA PRO A 231 12.07 14.14 -40.47
C PRO A 231 11.56 13.79 -39.08
N LEU A 232 12.47 13.33 -38.21
CA LEU A 232 12.16 13.06 -36.81
C LEU A 232 11.64 14.37 -36.24
N GLU A 233 10.32 14.52 -36.16
CA GLU A 233 9.73 15.59 -35.39
C GLU A 233 10.36 15.51 -34.00
N PRO A 234 10.87 16.62 -33.44
CA PRO A 234 11.46 16.61 -32.11
C PRO A 234 10.37 16.08 -31.19
N SER A 235 10.50 14.81 -30.78
CA SER A 235 9.57 14.19 -29.84
C SER A 235 9.42 15.17 -28.71
N ALA A 236 8.19 15.64 -28.52
CA ALA A 236 7.84 16.56 -27.45
C ALA A 236 8.54 16.04 -26.20
N ARG A 237 9.59 16.75 -25.75
CA ARG A 237 10.39 16.32 -24.61
C ARG A 237 9.39 16.15 -23.50
N GLU A 238 9.21 14.91 -23.04
CA GLU A 238 8.45 14.69 -21.82
C GLU A 238 9.02 15.66 -20.79
N PRO A 239 8.17 16.52 -20.18
CA PRO A 239 8.64 17.55 -19.27
C PRO A 239 9.48 16.86 -18.19
N GLY A 240 10.79 17.01 -18.29
CA GLY A 240 11.71 16.43 -17.34
C GLY A 240 11.39 16.98 -15.96
N ILE A 241 11.34 16.13 -14.95
CA ILE A 241 11.10 16.55 -13.58
C ILE A 241 12.34 17.33 -13.14
N ALA A 242 12.24 18.65 -13.10
CA ALA A 242 13.26 19.49 -12.47
C ALA A 242 13.18 19.30 -10.94
N LEU A 243 14.32 19.01 -10.32
CA LEU A 243 14.47 18.87 -8.88
C LEU A 243 15.27 20.06 -8.33
N ARG A 244 14.77 20.68 -7.26
CA ARG A 244 15.45 21.74 -6.52
C ARG A 244 15.66 21.28 -5.08
N PHE A 245 16.86 21.48 -4.56
CA PHE A 245 17.21 21.13 -3.18
C PHE A 245 17.72 22.38 -2.46
N ASP A 246 16.98 22.84 -1.47
CA ASP A 246 17.39 23.93 -0.57
C ASP A 246 17.66 23.31 0.81
N VAL A 247 18.91 22.92 1.06
CA VAL A 247 19.28 22.16 2.26
C VAL A 247 20.00 23.08 3.25
N HIS A 248 19.33 23.39 4.36
CA HIS A 248 19.92 24.18 5.45
C HIS A 248 20.50 23.22 6.47
N LEU A 249 21.76 22.84 6.22
CA LEU A 249 22.46 21.82 6.97
C LEU A 249 23.40 22.42 8.00
N GLY A 250 23.23 22.07 9.27
CA GLY A 250 24.31 22.08 10.25
C GLY A 250 25.24 20.87 10.15
N ARG A 251 24.86 19.85 9.36
CA ARG A 251 25.54 18.53 9.27
C ARG A 251 25.47 17.94 7.86
N ALA A 252 26.44 17.11 7.48
CA ALA A 252 26.39 16.41 6.20
C ALA A 252 25.21 15.41 6.15
N ALA A 253 24.39 15.50 5.10
CA ALA A 253 23.22 14.64 4.89
C ALA A 253 23.13 14.15 3.44
N GLU A 254 22.65 12.92 3.27
CA GLU A 254 22.25 12.35 1.97
C GLU A 254 20.73 12.28 1.92
N VAL A 255 20.13 12.81 0.85
CA VAL A 255 18.67 12.82 0.66
C VAL A 255 18.32 11.99 -0.57
N ARG A 256 17.43 11.01 -0.39
CA ARG A 256 16.87 10.19 -1.46
C ARG A 256 15.37 10.41 -1.52
N LEU A 257 14.88 10.85 -2.67
CA LEU A 257 13.46 11.05 -2.93
C LEU A 257 13.02 10.08 -4.02
N HIS A 258 12.04 9.25 -3.70
CA HIS A 258 11.40 8.34 -4.65
C HIS A 258 9.94 8.75 -4.82
N LEU A 259 9.58 9.23 -6.01
CA LEU A 259 8.22 9.60 -6.33
C LEU A 259 7.64 8.64 -7.36
N GLY A 260 6.38 8.27 -7.16
CA GLY A 260 5.61 7.47 -8.09
C GLY A 260 5.15 8.28 -9.30
N PRO A 261 4.72 7.58 -10.38
CA PRO A 261 4.13 8.24 -11.54
C PRO A 261 2.90 9.04 -11.11
N GLY A 262 2.83 10.30 -11.55
CA GLY A 262 1.73 11.21 -11.22
C GLY A 262 1.95 12.07 -9.98
N ALA A 263 3.13 12.04 -9.33
CA ALA A 263 3.48 13.02 -8.30
C ALA A 263 3.77 14.42 -8.87
N ALA A 264 4.13 14.52 -10.15
CA ALA A 264 4.38 15.79 -10.83
C ALA A 264 3.12 16.67 -10.82
N GLY A 265 3.29 17.97 -10.54
CA GLY A 265 2.20 18.93 -10.43
C GLY A 265 1.27 18.80 -9.21
N LYS A 266 1.47 17.82 -8.32
CA LYS A 266 0.66 17.68 -7.10
C LYS A 266 1.24 18.45 -5.92
N PRO A 267 0.41 18.97 -4.99
CA PRO A 267 0.90 19.47 -3.71
C PRO A 267 1.41 18.30 -2.88
N LEU A 268 2.72 18.23 -2.65
CA LEU A 268 3.36 17.13 -1.94
C LEU A 268 3.66 17.54 -0.49
N VAL A 269 3.39 16.66 0.46
CA VAL A 269 3.77 16.81 1.86
C VAL A 269 4.49 15.56 2.33
N ALA A 270 5.59 15.75 3.05
CA ALA A 270 6.24 14.68 3.81
C ALA A 270 6.06 15.01 5.30
N PRO A 271 5.31 14.19 6.06
CA PRO A 271 5.28 14.30 7.52
C PRO A 271 6.66 14.09 8.15
N ALA A 272 6.75 14.21 9.48
CA ALA A 272 7.99 13.97 10.20
C ALA A 272 8.59 12.58 9.86
N LEU A 273 9.89 12.53 9.61
CA LEU A 273 10.56 11.29 9.20
C LEU A 273 10.97 10.48 10.42
N ALA A 274 10.54 9.21 10.48
CA ALA A 274 10.89 8.33 11.59
C ALA A 274 12.33 7.82 11.45
N ALA A 275 13.05 7.74 12.58
CA ALA A 275 14.37 7.13 12.63
C ALA A 275 14.26 5.60 12.41
N LEU A 276 15.08 5.06 11.52
CA LEU A 276 15.13 3.63 11.21
C LEU A 276 16.24 2.89 11.96
N ASP A 277 17.38 3.56 12.15
CA ASP A 277 18.61 2.93 12.65
C ASP A 277 18.92 3.29 14.11
N VAL A 278 18.27 4.32 14.66
CA VAL A 278 18.49 4.80 16.03
C VAL A 278 17.19 4.68 16.81
N GLU A 279 17.15 3.71 17.72
CA GLU A 279 16.01 3.48 18.59
C GLU A 279 15.82 4.67 19.54
N GLY A 280 14.58 5.17 19.63
CA GLY A 280 14.24 6.31 20.50
C GLY A 280 14.71 7.67 20.00
N ALA A 281 15.33 7.77 18.82
CA ALA A 281 15.65 9.06 18.23
C ALA A 281 14.36 9.84 17.90
N PRO A 282 14.33 11.16 18.16
CA PRO A 282 13.18 11.98 17.78
C PRO A 282 13.00 11.95 16.26
N PRO A 283 11.76 12.03 15.75
CA PRO A 283 11.53 12.10 14.31
C PRO A 283 12.17 13.37 13.74
N LEU A 284 12.68 13.30 12.51
CA LEU A 284 13.22 14.46 11.83
C LEU A 284 12.07 15.34 11.35
N GLU A 285 11.85 16.43 12.06
CA GLU A 285 10.92 17.50 11.69
C GLU A 285 11.57 18.47 10.70
N GLY A 286 10.78 19.35 10.07
CA GLY A 286 11.32 20.39 9.17
C GLY A 286 11.58 19.95 7.73
N VAL A 287 11.09 18.78 7.32
CA VAL A 287 11.06 18.37 5.91
C VAL A 287 9.85 19.01 5.23
N ARG A 288 10.10 19.86 4.23
CA ARG A 288 9.05 20.47 3.42
C ARG A 288 9.28 20.16 1.95
N LEU A 289 8.22 19.80 1.26
CA LEU A 289 8.21 19.62 -0.19
C LEU A 289 7.43 20.79 -0.81
N SER A 290 7.95 21.35 -1.89
CA SER A 290 7.25 22.35 -2.70
C SER A 290 7.20 21.91 -4.15
N ASN A 291 6.26 22.44 -4.92
CA ASN A 291 6.07 22.08 -6.31
C ASN A 291 5.69 23.32 -7.12
N ASP A 292 6.65 24.21 -7.33
CA ASP A 292 6.49 25.48 -8.05
C ASP A 292 6.97 25.32 -9.51
N GLY A 293 6.52 24.25 -10.17
CA GLY A 293 6.99 23.84 -11.50
C GLY A 293 8.27 22.98 -11.50
N ALA A 294 8.94 22.92 -10.35
CA ALA A 294 10.00 21.97 -10.03
C ALA A 294 9.74 21.42 -8.62
N ILE A 295 10.10 20.16 -8.39
CA ILE A 295 9.93 19.56 -7.06
C ILE A 295 11.07 20.05 -6.18
N GLY A 296 10.72 20.93 -5.23
CA GLY A 296 11.60 21.47 -4.21
C GLY A 296 11.59 20.60 -2.95
N ILE A 297 12.76 20.33 -2.38
CA ILE A 297 12.88 19.82 -1.01
C ILE A 297 13.61 20.86 -0.17
N THR A 298 12.97 21.29 0.91
CA THR A 298 13.60 22.08 1.97
C THR A 298 13.75 21.21 3.20
N LEU A 299 14.98 21.10 3.70
CA LEU A 299 15.29 20.30 4.87
C LEU A 299 15.92 21.21 5.94
N GLN A 300 15.31 21.24 7.13
CA GLN A 300 15.88 21.87 8.32
C GLN A 300 16.24 20.79 9.32
N ILE A 301 17.53 20.62 9.62
CA ILE A 301 17.99 19.60 10.56
C ILE A 301 18.45 20.28 11.85
N PRO A 302 17.80 20.02 12.99
CA PRO A 302 18.28 20.50 14.29
C PRO A 302 19.70 19.99 14.57
N PRO A 303 20.59 20.80 15.17
CA PRO A 303 21.96 20.37 15.47
C PRO A 303 22.01 19.19 16.46
N GLU A 304 21.01 19.08 17.35
CA GLU A 304 20.82 17.98 18.31
C GLU A 304 20.28 16.68 17.68
N GLN A 305 19.90 16.68 16.41
CA GLN A 305 19.37 15.49 15.76
C GLN A 305 20.47 14.41 15.64
N PRO A 306 20.27 13.18 16.16
CA PRO A 306 21.29 12.14 16.10
C PRO A 306 21.56 11.69 14.66
N ALA A 307 22.80 11.27 14.39
CA ALA A 307 23.17 10.66 13.12
C ALA A 307 22.40 9.34 12.91
N GLY A 308 22.00 9.04 11.68
CA GLY A 308 21.19 7.87 11.37
C GLY A 308 20.34 8.05 10.12
N THR A 309 19.63 6.99 9.72
CA THR A 309 18.68 7.05 8.60
C THR A 309 17.27 7.36 9.10
N TYR A 310 16.63 8.33 8.45
CA TYR A 310 15.26 8.75 8.68
C TYR A 310 14.45 8.49 7.42
N SER A 311 13.22 7.99 7.56
CA SER A 311 12.36 7.70 6.41
C SER A 311 10.91 8.10 6.67
N GLY A 312 10.24 8.55 5.63
CA GLY A 312 8.82 8.92 5.68
C GLY A 312 8.14 8.78 4.33
N VAL A 313 6.81 8.75 4.35
CA VAL A 313 5.97 8.65 3.16
C VAL A 313 5.72 10.05 2.63
N VAL A 314 5.79 10.20 1.31
CA VAL A 314 5.35 11.42 0.62
C VAL A 314 3.89 11.25 0.25
N ILE A 315 3.06 12.21 0.62
CA ILE A 315 1.62 12.19 0.47
C ILE A 315 1.20 13.35 -0.42
N ASP A 316 0.25 13.11 -1.31
CA ASP A 316 -0.46 14.18 -2.01
C ASP A 316 -1.41 14.87 -1.02
N GLU A 317 -1.18 16.14 -0.74
CA GLU A 317 -1.92 16.90 0.27
C GLU A 317 -3.42 16.97 -0.03
N ALA A 318 -3.79 17.07 -1.30
CA ALA A 318 -5.18 17.21 -1.72
C ALA A 318 -5.97 15.90 -1.54
N SER A 319 -5.38 14.77 -1.94
CA SER A 319 -6.04 13.46 -1.90
C SER A 319 -5.71 12.63 -0.66
N ARG A 320 -4.73 13.05 0.14
CA ARG A 320 -4.12 12.31 1.25
C ARG A 320 -3.61 10.91 0.86
N SER A 321 -3.33 10.69 -0.42
CA SER A 321 -2.84 9.41 -0.92
C SER A 321 -1.31 9.37 -0.94
N PRO A 322 -0.69 8.21 -0.62
CA PRO A 322 0.75 8.06 -0.71
C PRO A 322 1.19 8.10 -2.18
N VAL A 323 2.17 8.94 -2.48
CA VAL A 323 2.71 9.14 -3.84
C VAL A 323 4.22 8.92 -3.91
N GLY A 324 4.88 8.65 -2.78
CA GLY A 324 6.31 8.38 -2.76
C GLY A 324 6.88 8.12 -1.38
N ARG A 325 8.20 8.14 -1.29
CA ARG A 325 8.98 7.99 -0.07
C ARG A 325 10.18 8.93 -0.10
N VAL A 326 10.50 9.50 1.05
CA VAL A 326 11.73 10.27 1.27
C VAL A 326 12.56 9.57 2.33
N THR A 327 13.86 9.50 2.10
CA THR A 327 14.84 8.95 3.03
C THR A 327 15.99 9.93 3.17
N VAL A 328 16.37 10.21 4.42
CA VAL A 328 17.43 11.16 4.77
C VAL A 328 18.42 10.44 5.66
N THR A 329 19.68 10.37 5.25
CA THR A 329 20.76 9.76 6.04
C THR A 329 21.69 10.85 6.57
N LEU A 330 21.75 10.98 7.89
CA LEU A 330 22.59 11.97 8.58
C LEU A 330 23.92 11.33 8.95
N LYS A 331 25.03 11.95 8.53
CA LYS A 331 26.38 11.48 8.87
C LYS A 331 26.83 12.03 10.22
N ALA A 332 27.63 11.24 10.92
CA ALA A 332 28.24 11.60 12.21
C ALA A 332 29.08 12.87 12.09
#